data_AF-A0A7K9XPV9-F1
#
_entry.id   AF-A0A7K9XPV9-F1
#
_cell.length_a   1.000
_cell.length_b   1.000
_cell.length_c   1.000
_cell.angle_alpha   90.00
_cell.angle_beta   90.00
_cell.angle_gamma   90.00
#
_symmetry.space_group_name_H-M   'P 1'
#
loop_
_entity.id
_entity.type
_entity.pdbx_description
1 polymer ?
#
loop_
_entity_poly.entity_id
_entity_poly.type
_entity_poly.pdbx_seq_one_letter_code
_entity_poly.pdbx_strand_id
1 'polypeptide(L)'
;INKDKVLTFEEFTIVLAKLADDAHRISHRDDRSVGRWGTFGTSQIQEPLSELEKSMDVIIDVFHQYSRREGDRDTLTKRELKLLIEKQLVNYLRHVKNKTTIDEIMKDLDINKDAQISFCEVMLLITRVTIATHEHLHDVEDQQQQQQQQHKHQHHH
;
A
#
# COMPACT_ATOMS: atom_id res chain seq x y z
N ILE A 1 7.73 -1.07 -19.00
CA ILE A 1 6.66 -1.13 -20.03
C ILE A 1 7.01 -2.30 -20.92
N ASN A 2 6.30 -3.40 -20.75
CA ASN A 2 6.50 -4.62 -21.53
C ASN A 2 6.35 -4.38 -23.05
N LYS A 3 6.77 -5.36 -23.85
CA LYS A 3 6.69 -5.32 -25.31
C LYS A 3 5.26 -5.46 -25.85
N ASP A 4 4.29 -5.77 -24.98
CA ASP A 4 2.94 -6.19 -25.35
C ASP A 4 1.92 -5.05 -25.32
N LYS A 5 2.34 -3.79 -25.07
CA LYS A 5 1.47 -2.59 -24.98
C LYS A 5 0.35 -2.70 -23.94
N VAL A 6 0.37 -3.72 -23.08
CA VAL A 6 -0.62 -3.96 -22.02
C VAL A 6 0.09 -3.87 -20.69
N LEU A 7 -0.39 -3.01 -19.80
CA LEU A 7 0.14 -2.88 -18.45
C LEU A 7 -0.46 -3.99 -17.58
N THR A 8 0.36 -4.87 -17.01
CA THR A 8 -0.15 -5.86 -16.04
C THR A 8 -0.53 -5.16 -14.73
N PHE A 9 -1.36 -5.81 -13.91
CA PHE A 9 -1.71 -5.27 -12.59
C PHE A 9 -0.46 -5.09 -11.70
N GLU A 10 0.49 -6.02 -11.78
CA GLU A 10 1.79 -5.90 -11.12
C GLU A 10 2.55 -4.65 -11.59
N GLU A 11 2.69 -4.44 -12.90
CA GLU A 11 3.35 -3.23 -13.43
C GLU A 11 2.61 -1.95 -13.01
N PHE A 12 1.28 -1.96 -13.01
CA PHE A 12 0.46 -0.84 -12.53
C PHE A 12 0.73 -0.51 -11.06
N THR A 13 0.76 -1.51 -10.17
CA THR A 13 1.04 -1.28 -8.75
C THR A 13 2.45 -0.77 -8.49
N ILE A 14 3.43 -1.18 -9.30
CA ILE A 14 4.80 -0.65 -9.25
C ILE A 14 4.83 0.83 -9.66
N VAL A 15 4.08 1.22 -10.69
CA VAL A 15 3.97 2.63 -11.08
C VAL A 15 3.34 3.46 -9.97
N LEU A 16 2.25 2.98 -9.34
CA LEU A 16 1.64 3.67 -8.21
C LEU A 16 2.58 3.80 -7.01
N ALA A 17 3.36 2.76 -6.70
CA ALA A 17 4.33 2.80 -5.62
C ALA A 17 5.40 3.89 -5.85
N LYS A 18 5.89 4.01 -7.07
CA LYS A 18 6.85 5.07 -7.45
C LYS A 18 6.23 6.46 -7.39
N LEU A 19 4.99 6.62 -7.87
CA LEU A 19 4.28 7.88 -7.79
C LEU A 19 4.03 8.31 -6.33
N ALA A 20 3.68 7.37 -5.46
CA ALA A 20 3.53 7.63 -4.03
C ALA A 20 4.85 8.02 -3.36
N ASP A 21 5.97 7.39 -3.73
CA ASP A 21 7.31 7.75 -3.24
C ASP A 21 7.74 9.15 -3.73
N ASP A 22 7.56 9.43 -5.02
CA ASP A 22 7.83 10.77 -5.57
C ASP A 22 6.95 11.83 -4.89
N ALA A 23 5.70 11.50 -4.62
CA ALA A 23 4.80 12.35 -3.85
C ALA A 23 5.39 12.61 -2.45
N HIS A 24 5.63 11.55 -1.66
CA HIS A 24 6.24 11.66 -0.34
C HIS A 24 7.51 12.54 -0.34
N ARG A 25 8.39 12.41 -1.33
CA ARG A 25 9.60 13.22 -1.47
C ARG A 25 9.33 14.70 -1.76
N ILE A 26 8.30 15.02 -2.54
CA ILE A 26 7.86 16.40 -2.77
C ILE A 26 7.39 17.02 -1.44
N SER A 27 6.66 16.26 -0.62
CA SER A 27 6.16 16.75 0.68
C SER A 27 7.28 17.15 1.66
N HIS A 28 8.49 16.60 1.51
CA HIS A 28 9.66 16.96 2.33
C HIS A 28 10.52 18.10 1.77
N ARG A 29 10.37 18.44 0.48
CA ARG A 29 11.16 19.52 -0.16
C ARG A 29 10.62 20.91 0.15
N ASP A 30 9.33 21.03 0.46
CA ASP A 30 8.74 22.27 0.92
C ASP A 30 8.94 22.40 2.44
N ASP A 31 10.06 23.00 2.85
CA ASP A 31 10.39 23.36 4.26
C ASP A 31 9.53 24.55 4.77
N ARG A 32 8.23 24.49 4.51
CA ARG A 32 7.20 25.18 5.29
C ARG A 32 6.32 24.09 5.84
N SER A 33 6.08 24.16 7.14
CA SER A 33 5.24 23.25 7.90
C SER A 33 3.80 23.23 7.36
N VAL A 34 3.54 22.51 6.26
CA VAL A 34 2.24 22.47 5.59
C VAL A 34 1.76 21.03 5.58
N GLY A 35 0.85 20.74 6.50
CA GLY A 35 0.10 19.48 6.48
C GLY A 35 -0.77 19.41 5.24
N ARG A 36 -1.00 18.18 4.77
CA ARG A 36 -2.00 17.82 3.75
C ARG A 36 -1.77 18.50 2.40
N TRP A 37 -1.58 17.69 1.38
CA TRP A 37 -1.43 18.06 -0.04
C TRP A 37 -2.48 19.05 -0.60
N GLY A 38 -3.54 19.36 0.16
CA GLY A 38 -4.55 20.36 -0.13
C GLY A 38 -4.55 21.64 0.72
N THR A 39 -3.48 22.00 1.46
CA THR A 39 -3.40 23.32 2.15
C THR A 39 -2.26 24.22 1.70
N PHE A 40 -1.99 24.25 0.38
CA PHE A 40 -1.23 25.36 -0.20
C PHE A 40 -1.99 26.68 0.00
N GLY A 41 -1.45 27.54 0.86
CA GLY A 41 -1.84 28.94 0.95
C GLY A 41 -1.45 29.70 -0.30
N THR A 42 -2.25 29.60 -1.35
CA THR A 42 -2.35 30.56 -2.45
C THR A 42 -3.82 30.67 -2.85
N SER A 43 -4.29 31.89 -3.09
CA SER A 43 -5.67 32.21 -3.47
C SER A 43 -5.98 31.77 -4.90
N GLN A 44 -5.82 30.49 -5.21
CA GLN A 44 -6.18 29.86 -6.48
C GLN A 44 -7.02 28.62 -6.17
N ILE A 45 -8.12 28.46 -6.88
CA ILE A 45 -9.09 27.37 -6.73
C ILE A 45 -8.32 26.03 -6.86
N GLN A 46 -8.13 25.31 -5.76
CA GLN A 46 -7.61 23.95 -5.81
C GLN A 46 -8.70 23.05 -6.39
N GLU A 47 -8.37 22.36 -7.47
CA GLU A 47 -9.22 21.27 -7.95
C GLU A 47 -9.27 20.19 -6.85
N PRO A 48 -10.44 19.60 -6.60
CA PRO A 48 -10.56 18.54 -5.61
C PRO A 48 -9.68 17.36 -6.02
N LEU A 49 -8.90 16.84 -5.07
CA LEU A 49 -8.08 15.65 -5.29
C LEU A 49 -8.91 14.50 -5.87
N SER A 50 -8.36 13.81 -6.86
CA SER A 50 -8.89 12.56 -7.35
C SER A 50 -8.78 11.46 -6.28
N GLU A 51 -9.52 10.37 -6.46
CA GLU A 51 -9.53 9.27 -5.48
C GLU A 51 -8.15 8.61 -5.31
N LEU A 52 -7.34 8.55 -6.37
CA LEU A 52 -5.97 8.01 -6.29
C LEU A 52 -5.05 8.95 -5.52
N GLU A 53 -5.12 10.26 -5.76
CA GLU A 53 -4.33 11.24 -5.00
C GLU A 53 -4.70 11.22 -3.52
N LYS A 54 -6.01 11.20 -3.19
CA LYS A 54 -6.47 11.01 -1.80
C LYS A 54 -5.95 9.72 -1.18
N SER A 55 -5.91 8.64 -1.95
CA SER A 55 -5.42 7.35 -1.45
C SER A 55 -3.92 7.40 -1.16
N MET A 56 -3.13 8.05 -2.02
CA MET A 56 -1.70 8.26 -1.78
C MET A 56 -1.46 9.13 -0.54
N ASP A 57 -2.22 10.21 -0.37
CA ASP A 57 -2.18 11.06 0.83
C ASP A 57 -2.44 10.23 2.09
N VAL A 58 -3.47 9.39 2.07
CA VAL A 58 -3.82 8.54 3.20
C VAL A 58 -2.68 7.55 3.52
N ILE A 59 -2.04 6.97 2.51
CA ILE A 59 -0.90 6.06 2.73
C ILE A 59 0.27 6.81 3.38
N ILE A 60 0.60 8.01 2.90
CA ILE A 60 1.65 8.86 3.46
C ILE A 60 1.32 9.27 4.91
N ASP A 61 0.10 9.72 5.16
CA ASP A 61 -0.37 10.13 6.48
C ASP A 61 -0.31 8.97 7.48
N VAL A 62 -0.74 7.77 7.05
CA VAL A 62 -0.66 6.56 7.87
C VAL A 62 0.80 6.23 8.18
N PHE A 63 1.70 6.25 7.21
CA PHE A 63 3.13 6.00 7.45
C PHE A 63 3.67 6.95 8.52
N HIS A 64 3.43 8.26 8.36
CA HIS A 64 3.90 9.28 9.29
C HIS A 64 3.21 9.26 10.67
N GLN A 65 2.00 8.71 10.76
CA GLN A 65 1.35 8.46 12.04
C GLN A 65 2.14 7.44 12.90
N TYR A 66 2.90 6.55 12.25
CA TYR A 66 3.74 5.56 12.94
C TYR A 66 5.20 5.98 13.02
N SER A 67 5.83 6.50 11.96
CA SER A 67 7.26 6.87 11.91
C SER A 67 7.65 8.00 12.86
N ARG A 68 6.68 8.82 13.30
CA ARG A 68 6.95 9.97 14.18
C ARG A 68 6.93 9.62 15.66
N ARG A 69 6.92 8.34 16.05
CA ARG A 69 6.73 7.93 17.46
C ARG A 69 8.07 7.74 18.18
N GLU A 70 9.08 7.22 17.52
CA GLU A 70 10.42 6.99 18.05
C GLU A 70 11.48 7.03 16.93
N GLY A 71 12.75 7.29 17.27
CA GLY A 71 13.82 7.28 16.28
C GLY A 71 13.73 8.37 15.22
N ASP A 72 14.01 8.01 13.97
CA ASP A 72 13.95 8.89 12.81
C ASP A 72 12.50 9.10 12.35
N ARG A 73 12.10 10.34 12.06
CA ARG A 73 10.71 10.71 11.78
C ARG A 73 10.21 10.30 10.40
N ASP A 74 11.09 9.86 9.53
CA ASP A 74 10.82 9.48 8.14
C ASP A 74 11.12 8.00 7.84
N THR A 75 11.36 7.21 8.88
CA THR A 75 11.50 5.76 8.78
C THR A 75 10.74 5.06 9.90
N LEU A 76 10.45 3.78 9.75
CA LEU A 76 9.84 2.98 10.82
C LEU A 76 10.91 2.14 11.51
N THR A 77 10.95 2.21 12.84
CA THR A 77 11.61 1.16 13.61
C THR A 77 10.84 -0.16 13.48
N LYS A 78 11.48 -1.27 13.85
CA LYS A 78 10.81 -2.58 13.95
C LYS A 78 9.53 -2.53 14.81
N ARG A 79 9.51 -1.73 15.87
CA ARG A 79 8.36 -1.61 16.78
C ARG A 79 7.23 -0.80 16.14
N GLU A 80 7.56 0.27 15.44
CA GLU A 80 6.59 1.07 14.69
C GLU A 80 6.00 0.28 13.52
N LEU A 81 6.83 -0.45 12.77
CA LEU A 81 6.41 -1.37 11.71
C LEU A 81 5.42 -2.41 12.26
N LYS A 82 5.76 -3.06 13.38
CA LYS A 82 4.87 -4.02 14.05
C LYS A 82 3.50 -3.40 14.33
N LEU A 83 3.49 -2.17 14.88
CA LEU A 83 2.25 -1.51 15.25
C LEU A 83 1.42 -1.11 14.04
N LEU A 84 2.06 -0.59 12.98
CA LEU A 84 1.40 -0.28 11.71
C LEU A 84 0.71 -1.52 11.15
N ILE A 85 1.46 -2.62 11.03
CA ILE A 85 1.00 -3.92 10.56
C ILE A 85 -0.19 -4.41 11.41
N GLU A 86 -0.06 -4.40 12.73
CA GLU A 86 -1.11 -4.85 13.65
C GLU A 86 -2.37 -3.98 13.68
N LYS A 87 -2.31 -2.71 13.25
CA LYS A 87 -3.45 -1.78 13.33
C LYS A 87 -4.10 -1.50 11.98
N GLN A 88 -3.31 -1.42 10.92
CA GLN A 88 -3.79 -1.06 9.59
C GLN A 88 -4.01 -2.29 8.70
N LEU A 89 -3.28 -3.38 8.93
CA LEU A 89 -3.31 -4.58 8.08
C LEU A 89 -3.91 -5.82 8.78
N VAL A 90 -4.77 -5.62 9.79
CA VAL A 90 -5.34 -6.69 10.64
C VAL A 90 -5.93 -7.85 9.82
N ASN A 91 -6.77 -7.54 8.84
CA ASN A 91 -7.50 -8.55 8.07
C ASN A 91 -6.59 -9.33 7.11
N TYR A 92 -5.59 -8.67 6.54
CA TYR A 92 -4.58 -9.31 5.71
C TYR A 92 -3.72 -10.28 6.54
N LEU A 93 -3.33 -9.85 7.74
CA LEU A 93 -2.49 -10.65 8.63
C LEU A 93 -3.22 -11.79 9.31
N ARG A 94 -4.56 -11.75 9.44
CA ARG A 94 -5.32 -12.89 9.99
C ARG A 94 -5.03 -14.19 9.24
N HIS A 95 -4.71 -14.10 7.94
CA HIS A 95 -4.39 -15.23 7.09
C HIS A 95 -2.89 -15.57 7.07
N VAL A 96 -2.01 -14.60 7.35
CA VAL A 96 -0.53 -14.73 7.29
C VAL A 96 0.10 -15.10 8.65
N LYS A 97 -0.56 -14.75 9.76
CA LYS A 97 -0.02 -14.83 11.14
C LYS A 97 0.43 -16.21 11.63
N ASN A 98 0.15 -17.28 10.91
CA ASN A 98 0.54 -18.62 11.36
C ASN A 98 1.99 -19.01 10.98
N LYS A 99 2.73 -18.22 10.19
CA LYS A 99 4.11 -18.61 9.80
C LYS A 99 5.17 -17.51 9.82
N THR A 100 4.86 -16.26 9.50
CA THR A 100 5.90 -15.22 9.34
C THR A 100 6.01 -14.29 10.54
N THR A 101 7.22 -14.13 11.07
CA THR A 101 7.51 -13.22 12.19
C THR A 101 7.72 -11.78 11.72
N ILE A 102 7.55 -10.80 12.62
CA ILE A 102 7.87 -9.39 12.33
C ILE A 102 9.35 -9.23 11.96
N ASP A 103 10.24 -10.06 12.52
CA ASP A 103 11.67 -10.08 12.19
C ASP A 103 11.93 -10.43 10.73
N GLU A 104 11.22 -11.44 10.21
CA GLU A 104 11.32 -11.82 8.80
C GLU A 104 10.75 -10.74 7.89
N ILE A 105 9.61 -10.15 8.26
CA ILE A 105 9.03 -9.03 7.50
C ILE A 105 10.00 -7.84 7.47
N MET A 106 10.59 -7.48 8.60
CA MET A 106 11.60 -6.41 8.66
C MET A 106 12.76 -6.71 7.72
N LYS A 107 13.33 -7.92 7.80
CA LYS A 107 14.45 -8.34 6.96
C LYS A 107 14.13 -8.34 5.46
N ASP A 108 12.89 -8.69 5.11
CA ASP A 108 12.45 -8.74 3.71
C ASP A 108 12.16 -7.36 3.12
N LEU A 109 11.86 -6.37 3.97
CA LEU A 109 11.59 -4.99 3.56
C LEU A 109 12.83 -4.08 3.64
N ASP A 110 13.71 -4.32 4.61
CA ASP A 110 14.97 -3.58 4.84
C ASP A 110 16.01 -3.94 3.76
N ILE A 111 15.85 -3.32 2.58
CA ILE A 111 16.66 -3.57 1.39
C ILE A 111 18.04 -2.94 1.59
N ASN A 112 18.08 -1.74 2.17
CA ASN A 112 19.32 -1.00 2.36
C ASN A 112 20.13 -1.48 3.58
N LYS A 113 19.52 -2.31 4.45
CA LYS A 113 20.11 -2.92 5.65
C LYS A 113 20.52 -1.91 6.73
N ASP A 114 19.75 -0.83 6.86
CA ASP A 114 19.97 0.19 7.89
C ASP A 114 19.18 -0.09 9.19
N ALA A 115 18.45 -1.21 9.25
CA ALA A 115 17.60 -1.62 10.37
C ALA A 115 16.42 -0.65 10.67
N GLN A 116 16.06 0.18 9.70
CA GLN A 116 14.86 1.00 9.65
C GLN A 116 14.12 0.73 8.34
N ILE A 117 12.84 1.10 8.26
CA ILE A 117 12.06 0.94 7.02
C ILE A 117 11.68 2.32 6.51
N SER A 118 12.25 2.71 5.37
CA SER A 118 11.87 3.92 4.65
C SER A 118 10.48 3.84 4.03
N PHE A 119 9.93 4.98 3.59
CA PHE A 119 8.63 5.01 2.90
C PHE A 119 8.61 4.10 1.65
N CYS A 120 9.66 4.16 0.84
CA CYS A 120 9.83 3.31 -0.34
C CYS A 120 9.79 1.81 0.01
N GLU A 121 10.43 1.40 1.11
CA GLU A 121 10.43 0.01 1.58
C GLU A 121 9.07 -0.42 2.15
N VAL A 122 8.30 0.48 2.78
CA VAL A 122 6.90 0.20 3.14
C VAL A 122 6.02 0.03 1.91
N MET A 123 6.23 0.84 0.85
CA MET A 123 5.45 0.72 -0.37
C MET A 123 5.61 -0.67 -1.02
N LEU A 124 6.77 -1.33 -0.87
CA LEU A 124 6.94 -2.71 -1.31
C LEU A 124 5.96 -3.67 -0.61
N LEU A 125 5.74 -3.52 0.70
CA LEU A 125 4.74 -4.31 1.43
C LEU A 125 3.33 -4.05 0.89
N ILE A 126 2.98 -2.78 0.69
CA ILE A 126 1.65 -2.37 0.20
C ILE A 126 1.41 -2.92 -1.21
N THR A 127 2.39 -2.83 -2.10
CA THR A 127 2.34 -3.43 -3.45
C THR A 127 2.11 -4.93 -3.39
N ARG A 128 2.88 -5.66 -2.57
CA ARG A 128 2.72 -7.12 -2.40
C ARG A 128 1.34 -7.50 -1.90
N VAL A 129 0.82 -6.80 -0.89
CA VAL A 129 -0.52 -7.04 -0.34
C VAL A 129 -1.60 -6.73 -1.38
N THR A 130 -1.43 -5.66 -2.15
CA THR A 130 -2.40 -5.25 -3.19
C THR A 130 -2.46 -6.28 -4.33
N ILE A 131 -1.32 -6.78 -4.80
CA ILE A 131 -1.27 -7.85 -5.82
C ILE A 131 -1.93 -9.12 -5.29
N ALA A 132 -1.57 -9.58 -4.09
CA ALA A 132 -2.18 -10.77 -3.49
C ALA A 132 -3.70 -10.61 -3.27
N THR A 133 -4.16 -9.40 -2.95
CA THR A 133 -5.60 -9.09 -2.83
C THR A 133 -6.29 -9.21 -4.19
N HIS A 134 -5.70 -8.64 -5.22
CA HIS A 134 -6.25 -8.67 -6.57
C HIS A 134 -6.36 -10.10 -7.09
N GLU A 135 -5.33 -10.93 -6.92
CA GLU A 135 -5.36 -12.35 -7.26
C GLU A 135 -6.48 -13.10 -6.51
N HIS A 136 -6.60 -12.88 -5.20
CA HIS A 136 -7.66 -13.51 -4.40
C HIS A 136 -9.07 -13.12 -4.86
N LEU A 137 -9.28 -11.89 -5.31
CA LEU A 137 -10.59 -11.45 -5.82
C LEU A 137 -10.97 -12.18 -7.10
N HIS A 138 -10.03 -12.39 -8.03
CA HIS A 138 -10.27 -13.20 -9.25
C HIS A 138 -10.63 -14.65 -8.90
N ASP A 139 -9.92 -15.27 -7.96
CA ASP A 139 -10.21 -16.63 -7.51
C ASP A 139 -11.64 -16.77 -6.96
N VAL A 140 -12.10 -15.78 -6.19
CA VAL A 140 -13.45 -15.77 -5.60
C VAL A 140 -14.53 -15.59 -6.67
N GLU A 141 -14.30 -14.72 -7.66
CA GLU A 141 -15.24 -14.51 -8.77
C GLU A 141 -15.39 -15.77 -9.63
N ASP A 142 -14.28 -16.45 -9.94
CA ASP A 142 -14.29 -17.70 -10.70
C ASP A 142 -15.05 -18.83 -9.98
N GLN A 143 -14.86 -18.95 -8.66
CA GLN A 143 -15.58 -19.93 -7.85
C GLN A 143 -17.09 -19.67 -7.81
N GLN A 144 -17.51 -18.40 -7.72
CA GLN A 144 -18.93 -18.04 -7.73
C GLN A 144 -19.59 -18.34 -9.08
N GLN A 145 -18.89 -18.08 -10.19
CA GLN A 145 -19.39 -18.39 -11.53
C GLN A 145 -19.57 -19.90 -11.74
N GLN A 146 -18.62 -20.72 -11.26
CA GLN A 146 -18.72 -22.17 -11.35
C GLN A 146 -19.90 -22.73 -10.53
N GLN A 147 -20.14 -22.21 -9.33
CA GLN A 147 -21.30 -22.61 -8.50
C GLN A 147 -22.64 -22.25 -9.15
N GLN A 148 -22.75 -21.07 -9.76
CA GLN A 148 -23.97 -20.66 -10.47
C GLN A 148 -24.24 -21.53 -11.70
N GLN A 149 -23.20 -21.96 -12.42
CA GLN A 149 -23.35 -22.86 -13.57
C GLN A 149 -23.77 -24.27 -13.16
N GLN A 150 -23.27 -24.81 -12.04
CA GLN A 150 -23.70 -26.12 -11.51
C GLN A 150 -25.16 -26.11 -11.07
N HIS A 151 -25.62 -25.07 -10.37
CA HIS A 151 -27.02 -24.94 -9.98
C HIS A 151 -27.98 -24.85 -11.18
N LYS A 152 -27.57 -24.21 -12.29
CA LYS A 152 -28.38 -24.17 -13.52
C LYS A 152 -28.52 -25.55 -14.18
N HIS A 153 -27.51 -26.41 -14.11
CA HIS A 153 -27.58 -27.76 -14.67
C HIS A 153 -28.46 -28.71 -13.85
N GLN A 154 -28.53 -28.52 -12.52
CA GLN A 154 -29.39 -29.33 -11.64
C GLN A 154 -30.89 -29.05 -11.79
N HIS A 155 -31.27 -27.86 -12.26
CA HIS A 155 -32.69 -27.50 -12.48
C HIS A 155 -33.24 -27.89 -13.87
N HIS A 156 -32.42 -28.43 -14.77
CA HIS A 156 -32.81 -28.86 -16.12
C HIS A 156 -32.89 -30.39 -16.29
N HIS A 157 -33.01 -31.13 -15.19
CA HIS A 157 -33.33 -32.57 -15.17
C HIS A 157 -34.59 -32.85 -14.37
#